data_AF-A0A9E4JLB7-F1
#
_entry.id   AF-A0A9E4JLB7-F1
#
_cell.length_a   1.000
_cell.length_b   1.000
_cell.length_c   1.000
_cell.angle_alpha   90.00
_cell.angle_beta   90.00
_cell.angle_gamma   90.00
#
_symmetry.space_group_name_H-M   'P 1'
#
loop_
_entity.id
_entity.type
_entity.pdbx_description
1 polymer ?
#
loop_
_entity_poly.entity_id
_entity_poly.type
_entity_poly.pdbx_seq_one_letter_code
_entity_poly.pdbx_strand_id
1 'polypeptide(L)'
;MNSLGRFATLSVLSFTLGTQSGCLFEGDEGEEGNDPFYTATPQDRSVFASLFEPAPYGDPVCDQEGSELAGERELRLFTNGPFQMERFTKGLARYYRRHGLQFFTRFEATELELPYVLETDQKRLEAAARKKFPKVDFDAETFMGTDEELLEIYGYTIGLMTAPLVDFAKRHGKQPASVTNIVLVDKIGSTDELEEENEDIAGLALSPALIDAFRAGDPESPEAQLWTQLALPPGFNAMMFLDAQLLERIGDKVPVVIDLTVAHEFGHTGGLTHHEDTSNLMTAETTPTNARCESRLAPDQLATLSANLNVGPSNGQSQALTVEEGPFEAPLARETSSGAKLDLRQNRWKSLRAQLTSPSGHPEKLIHALLHAPRPHPHD
;
A
#
# COMPACT_ATOMS: atom_id res chain seq x y z
N MET A 1 21.27 -43.91 2.29
CA MET A 1 20.86 -44.71 3.48
C MET A 1 21.44 -44.03 4.71
N ASN A 2 20.53 -43.67 5.64
CA ASN A 2 20.70 -43.21 7.04
C ASN A 2 21.50 -41.91 7.25
N SER A 3 20.90 -40.75 7.54
CA SER A 3 20.00 -40.34 8.65
C SER A 3 20.68 -40.21 10.02
N LEU A 4 20.52 -39.00 10.59
CA LEU A 4 20.45 -38.57 12.01
C LEU A 4 21.36 -37.34 12.23
N GLY A 5 20.90 -36.21 12.81
CA GLY A 5 19.81 -36.07 13.77
C GLY A 5 19.12 -34.70 13.78
N ARG A 6 17.87 -34.78 14.26
CA ARG A 6 16.95 -33.72 14.70
C ARG A 6 17.39 -33.10 16.02
N PHE A 7 16.91 -31.90 16.33
CA PHE A 7 15.98 -31.52 17.41
C PHE A 7 15.64 -30.03 17.17
N ALA A 8 14.38 -29.59 17.09
CA ALA A 8 13.49 -29.48 18.23
C ALA A 8 12.00 -29.69 17.88
N THR A 9 11.31 -30.22 18.88
CA THR A 9 9.88 -30.48 18.97
C THR A 9 9.20 -29.24 19.54
N LEU A 10 8.08 -28.78 18.95
CA LEU A 10 7.15 -27.87 19.63
C LEU A 10 5.81 -28.57 19.83
N SER A 11 5.34 -28.51 21.07
CA SER A 11 4.13 -29.17 21.58
C SER A 11 2.85 -28.48 21.10
N VAL A 12 1.88 -29.31 20.72
CA VAL A 12 0.49 -28.92 20.46
C VAL A 12 -0.22 -28.73 21.79
N LEU A 13 -0.78 -27.55 22.01
CA LEU A 13 -1.80 -27.28 23.04
C LEU A 13 -3.09 -26.88 22.31
N SER A 14 -4.01 -27.84 22.20
CA SER A 14 -5.35 -27.61 21.70
C SER A 14 -6.19 -26.91 22.76
N PHE A 15 -6.70 -25.73 22.43
CA PHE A 15 -7.89 -25.18 23.06
C PHE A 15 -9.01 -25.19 22.03
N THR A 16 -10.05 -25.98 22.30
CA THR A 16 -11.35 -25.86 21.63
C THR A 16 -12.05 -24.63 22.21
N LEU A 17 -11.97 -23.51 21.48
CA LEU A 17 -12.93 -22.42 21.61
C LEU A 17 -13.87 -22.50 20.40
N GLY A 18 -15.17 -22.50 20.69
CA GLY A 18 -16.22 -22.70 19.71
C GLY A 18 -16.17 -21.65 18.60
N THR A 19 -16.21 -22.11 17.36
CA THR A 19 -16.38 -21.26 16.18
C THR A 19 -17.79 -20.67 16.19
N GLN A 20 -17.93 -19.45 16.71
CA GLN A 20 -18.94 -18.54 16.16
C GLN A 20 -18.37 -18.00 14.85
N SER A 21 -18.89 -18.54 13.75
CA SER A 21 -18.75 -17.97 12.41
C SER A 21 -19.59 -16.69 12.31
N GLY A 22 -19.19 -15.66 13.04
CA GLY A 22 -19.68 -14.29 12.85
C GLY A 22 -18.88 -13.64 11.72
N CYS A 23 -19.56 -12.99 10.79
CA CYS A 23 -18.92 -12.12 9.80
C CYS A 23 -18.05 -11.10 10.54
N LEU A 24 -16.72 -11.15 10.37
CA LEU A 24 -15.74 -10.35 11.12
C LEU A 24 -15.87 -8.82 10.91
N PHE A 25 -16.83 -8.38 10.08
CA PHE A 25 -17.02 -7.00 9.64
C PHE A 25 -18.51 -6.61 9.54
N GLU A 26 -19.42 -7.25 10.29
CA GLU A 26 -20.73 -6.63 10.53
C GLU A 26 -20.52 -5.45 11.49
N GLY A 27 -20.36 -4.26 10.90
CA GLY A 27 -20.16 -3.02 11.62
C GLY A 27 -21.33 -2.72 12.54
N ASP A 28 -21.00 -2.56 13.82
CA ASP A 28 -21.88 -1.94 14.81
C ASP A 28 -21.94 -0.44 14.48
N GLU A 29 -22.93 -0.04 13.69
CA GLU A 29 -23.26 1.37 13.42
C GLU A 29 -23.88 1.99 14.69
N GLY A 30 -23.07 2.19 15.75
CA GLY A 30 -23.65 2.45 17.08
C GLY A 30 -22.90 3.37 18.04
N GLU A 31 -21.57 3.38 18.08
CA GLU A 31 -20.85 4.14 19.11
C GLU A 31 -19.70 5.01 18.54
N GLU A 32 -20.04 6.23 18.10
CA GLU A 32 -19.09 7.33 17.81
C GLU A 32 -18.32 7.84 19.06
N GLY A 33 -18.29 7.09 20.16
CA GLY A 33 -17.98 7.64 21.49
C GLY A 33 -16.55 7.50 21.99
N ASN A 34 -15.80 6.47 21.60
CA ASN A 34 -14.59 6.07 22.35
C ASN A 34 -13.43 5.58 21.49
N ASP A 35 -13.31 6.02 20.23
CA ASP A 35 -12.08 5.73 19.49
C ASP A 35 -10.92 6.55 20.11
N PRO A 36 -9.90 5.88 20.70
CA PRO A 36 -8.78 6.56 21.36
C PRO A 36 -8.06 7.54 20.43
N PHE A 37 -8.13 7.34 19.11
CA PHE A 37 -7.55 8.23 18.12
C PHE A 37 -8.15 9.64 18.15
N TYR A 38 -9.48 9.75 18.25
CA TYR A 38 -10.19 11.04 18.27
C TYR A 38 -10.16 11.72 19.63
N THR A 39 -9.80 10.99 20.69
CA THR A 39 -9.67 11.52 22.05
C THR A 39 -8.22 11.85 22.43
N ALA A 40 -7.24 11.42 21.62
CA ALA A 40 -5.83 11.71 21.85
C ALA A 40 -5.55 13.22 21.80
N THR A 41 -4.95 13.74 22.88
CA THR A 41 -4.59 15.16 22.97
C THR A 41 -3.20 15.39 22.35
N PRO A 42 -3.05 16.35 21.43
CA PRO A 42 -1.73 16.69 20.89
C PRO A 42 -0.79 17.14 22.01
N GLN A 43 0.44 16.62 22.00
CA GLN A 43 1.53 17.02 22.89
C GLN A 43 2.55 17.89 22.15
N ASP A 44 3.52 18.42 22.89
CA ASP A 44 4.65 19.14 22.30
C ASP A 44 5.50 18.20 21.43
N ARG A 45 5.88 18.63 20.22
CA ARG A 45 6.65 17.80 19.27
C ARG A 45 8.00 17.34 19.84
N SER A 46 8.58 18.10 20.77
CA SER A 46 9.85 17.73 21.43
C SER A 46 9.75 16.44 22.25
N VAL A 47 8.55 16.07 22.71
CA VAL A 47 8.31 14.79 23.38
C VAL A 47 8.66 13.60 22.48
N PHE A 48 8.49 13.76 21.17
CA PHE A 48 8.67 12.70 20.17
C PHE A 48 9.89 12.91 19.27
N ALA A 49 10.74 13.90 19.56
CA ALA A 49 11.88 14.26 18.69
C ALA A 49 12.79 13.06 18.42
N SER A 50 13.03 12.21 19.43
CA SER A 50 13.89 11.03 19.31
C SER A 50 13.42 10.02 18.26
N LEU A 51 12.13 10.01 17.89
CA LEU A 51 11.61 9.14 16.81
C LEU A 51 12.16 9.54 15.43
N PHE A 52 12.58 10.80 15.25
CA PHE A 52 12.95 11.36 13.95
C PHE A 52 14.39 11.88 13.90
N GLU A 53 15.24 11.47 14.86
CA GLU A 53 16.66 11.82 14.91
C GLU A 53 17.54 10.70 14.35
N PRO A 54 17.77 10.61 13.02
CA PRO A 54 18.60 9.59 12.43
C PRO A 54 20.09 9.90 12.58
N ALA A 55 20.89 8.87 12.83
CA ALA A 55 22.31 8.92 12.50
C ALA A 55 22.50 9.02 10.97
N PRO A 56 23.54 9.72 10.48
CA PRO A 56 23.89 9.71 9.05
C PRO A 56 24.25 8.31 8.54
N TYR A 57 24.24 8.13 7.22
CA TYR A 57 24.70 6.87 6.60
C TYR A 57 26.20 6.65 6.80
N GLY A 58 26.97 7.72 6.97
CA GLY A 58 28.44 7.67 7.02
C GLY A 58 29.07 7.64 5.63
N ASP A 59 28.28 7.83 4.57
CA ASP A 59 28.72 7.94 3.19
C ASP A 59 28.50 9.37 2.68
N PRO A 60 29.55 10.08 2.23
CA PRO A 60 29.43 11.47 1.77
C PRO A 60 28.46 11.68 0.61
N VAL A 61 28.20 10.69 -0.24
CA VAL A 61 27.26 10.78 -1.36
C VAL A 61 25.82 10.69 -0.84
N CYS A 62 25.58 9.89 0.20
CA CYS A 62 24.26 9.69 0.80
C CYS A 62 23.92 10.77 1.84
N ASP A 63 24.93 11.38 2.46
CA ASP A 63 24.78 12.41 3.50
C ASP A 63 24.82 13.85 2.96
N GLN A 64 24.88 14.05 1.64
CA GLN A 64 24.77 15.38 1.02
C GLN A 64 23.41 16.02 1.28
N GLU A 65 23.38 17.18 1.94
CA GLU A 65 22.13 17.90 2.20
C GLU A 65 21.71 18.79 1.03
N GLY A 66 20.47 18.63 0.60
CA GLY A 66 19.73 19.47 -0.33
C GLY A 66 18.59 20.23 0.36
N SER A 67 17.76 20.92 -0.43
CA SER A 67 16.66 21.77 0.07
C SER A 67 15.42 21.75 -0.82
N GLU A 68 15.36 20.82 -1.76
CA GLU A 68 14.31 20.68 -2.77
C GLU A 68 12.94 20.46 -2.12
N LEU A 69 12.91 19.78 -0.97
CA LEU A 69 11.72 19.50 -0.17
C LEU A 69 11.76 20.20 1.20
N ALA A 70 12.51 21.30 1.34
CA ALA A 70 12.64 22.05 2.58
C ALA A 70 11.27 22.32 3.23
N GLY A 71 11.03 21.73 4.40
CA GLY A 71 9.74 21.79 5.07
C GLY A 71 9.58 20.72 6.13
N GLU A 72 8.40 20.68 6.74
CA GLU A 72 8.05 19.72 7.79
C GLU A 72 6.76 18.99 7.41
N ARG A 73 6.68 17.69 7.70
CA ARG A 73 5.49 16.86 7.52
C ARG A 73 5.09 16.21 8.84
N GLU A 74 3.82 16.36 9.22
CA GLU A 74 3.30 15.66 10.40
C GLU A 74 2.96 14.21 10.03
N LEU A 75 3.41 13.28 10.87
CA LEU A 75 3.13 11.85 10.73
C LEU A 75 2.20 11.39 11.85
N ARG A 76 1.27 10.51 11.49
CA ARG A 76 0.40 9.80 12.43
C ARG A 76 0.76 8.34 12.41
N LEU A 77 1.12 7.86 13.58
CA LEU A 77 1.81 6.59 13.73
C LEU A 77 0.84 5.57 14.30
N PHE A 78 0.73 4.43 13.63
CA PHE A 78 -0.11 3.32 14.04
C PHE A 78 0.68 2.02 14.05
N THR A 79 0.35 1.12 14.96
CA THR A 79 1.01 -0.18 15.04
C THR A 79 0.03 -1.29 15.37
N ASN A 80 0.16 -2.44 14.71
CA ASN A 80 -0.48 -3.68 15.11
C ASN A 80 0.62 -4.67 15.53
N GLY A 81 0.92 -4.73 16.83
CA GLY A 81 1.97 -5.58 17.38
C GLY A 81 3.10 -4.82 18.08
N PRO A 82 4.12 -5.53 18.60
CA PRO A 82 5.17 -4.96 19.45
C PRO A 82 6.31 -4.29 18.64
N PHE A 83 6.00 -3.65 17.53
CA PHE A 83 7.01 -3.12 16.60
C PHE A 83 7.57 -1.76 17.05
N GLN A 84 8.86 -1.57 16.84
CA GLN A 84 9.53 -0.33 17.25
C GLN A 84 9.43 0.73 16.14
N MET A 85 8.48 1.64 16.29
CA MET A 85 8.24 2.75 15.35
C MET A 85 9.50 3.55 15.01
N GLU A 86 10.38 3.76 16.00
CA GLU A 86 11.63 4.52 15.88
C GLU A 86 12.51 4.04 14.73
N ARG A 87 12.58 2.72 14.48
CA ARG A 87 13.42 2.15 13.42
C ARG A 87 12.98 2.63 12.03
N PHE A 88 11.68 2.63 11.78
CA PHE A 88 11.08 3.01 10.51
C PHE A 88 11.09 4.53 10.32
N THR A 89 10.72 5.29 11.36
CA THR A 89 10.69 6.75 11.28
C THR A 89 12.08 7.36 11.16
N LYS A 90 13.10 6.77 11.81
CA LYS A 90 14.50 7.17 11.60
C LYS A 90 14.99 6.82 10.21
N GLY A 91 14.65 5.66 9.67
CA GLY A 91 15.00 5.30 8.29
C GLY A 91 14.45 6.30 7.28
N LEU A 92 13.17 6.64 7.40
CA LEU A 92 12.51 7.66 6.59
C LEU A 92 13.19 9.03 6.72
N ALA A 93 13.40 9.49 7.95
CA ALA A 93 14.06 10.77 8.22
C ALA A 93 15.50 10.79 7.67
N ARG A 94 16.23 9.68 7.78
CA ARG A 94 17.62 9.58 7.27
C ARG A 94 17.66 9.79 5.77
N TYR A 95 16.76 9.14 5.03
CA TYR A 95 16.69 9.26 3.58
C TYR A 95 16.33 10.69 3.16
N TYR A 96 15.23 11.25 3.69
CA TYR A 96 14.69 12.53 3.24
C TYR A 96 15.42 13.77 3.81
N ARG A 97 16.26 13.62 4.84
CA ARG A 97 17.14 14.70 5.31
C ARG A 97 17.98 15.29 4.18
N ARG A 98 18.43 14.45 3.25
CA ARG A 98 19.21 14.89 2.08
C ARG A 98 18.42 15.75 1.09
N HIS A 99 17.10 15.81 1.23
CA HIS A 99 16.21 16.68 0.44
C HIS A 99 15.65 17.85 1.27
N GLY A 100 16.08 18.00 2.53
CA GLY A 100 15.64 19.06 3.43
C GLY A 100 14.26 18.84 4.06
N LEU A 101 13.63 17.68 3.86
CA LEU A 101 12.32 17.37 4.44
C LEU A 101 12.49 16.78 5.84
N GLN A 102 11.75 17.34 6.80
CA GLN A 102 11.73 16.91 8.19
C GLN A 102 10.37 16.30 8.55
N PHE A 103 10.36 15.40 9.52
CA PHE A 103 9.16 14.75 10.01
C PHE A 103 8.97 15.00 11.50
N PHE A 104 7.73 15.04 11.94
CA PHE A 104 7.39 15.13 13.35
C PHE A 104 6.04 14.47 13.65
N THR A 105 5.76 14.22 14.92
CA THR A 105 4.42 13.90 15.41
C THR A 105 4.14 14.73 16.67
N ARG A 106 2.86 14.89 16.99
CA ARG A 106 2.38 15.42 18.27
C ARG A 106 1.61 14.38 19.06
N PHE A 107 1.62 13.13 18.62
CA PHE A 107 0.78 12.07 19.14
C PHE A 107 1.63 10.81 19.34
N GLU A 108 1.32 10.10 20.41
CA GLU A 108 1.81 8.75 20.61
C GLU A 108 1.30 7.83 19.50
N ALA A 109 2.08 6.77 19.22
CA ALA A 109 1.63 5.75 18.28
C ALA A 109 0.36 5.08 18.83
N THR A 110 -0.65 4.96 17.96
CA THR A 110 -1.91 4.30 18.32
C THR A 110 -1.83 2.82 17.98
N GLU A 111 -2.11 1.97 18.96
CA GLU A 111 -2.23 0.53 18.72
C GLU A 111 -3.54 0.23 17.99
N LEU A 112 -3.48 -0.65 16.98
CA LEU A 112 -4.59 -1.07 16.15
C LEU A 112 -4.77 -2.57 16.19
N GLU A 113 -6.02 -3.01 16.12
CA GLU A 113 -6.38 -4.38 15.77
C GLU A 113 -6.54 -4.50 14.25
N LEU A 114 -5.41 -4.41 13.52
CA LEU A 114 -5.38 -4.55 12.06
C LEU A 114 -4.40 -5.66 11.65
N PRO A 115 -4.85 -6.94 11.64
CA PRO A 115 -3.96 -8.10 11.44
C PRO A 115 -3.33 -8.16 10.05
N TYR A 116 -3.97 -7.56 9.04
CA TYR A 116 -3.50 -7.45 7.67
C TYR A 116 -4.20 -6.28 6.99
N VAL A 117 -3.66 -5.85 5.84
CA VAL A 117 -4.16 -4.70 5.06
C VAL A 117 -5.00 -5.18 3.88
N LEU A 118 -4.61 -6.30 3.28
CA LEU A 118 -5.26 -6.93 2.15
C LEU A 118 -5.73 -8.34 2.53
N GLU A 119 -6.99 -8.63 2.29
CA GLU A 119 -7.52 -10.00 2.38
C GLU A 119 -7.05 -10.78 1.15
N THR A 120 -6.12 -11.71 1.36
CA THR A 120 -5.53 -12.57 0.32
C THR A 120 -5.84 -14.05 0.55
N ASP A 121 -6.66 -14.40 1.55
CA ASP A 121 -7.10 -15.78 1.77
C ASP A 121 -8.04 -16.18 0.64
N GLN A 122 -7.46 -16.90 -0.31
CA GLN A 122 -8.17 -17.38 -1.48
C GLN A 122 -9.44 -18.16 -1.13
N LYS A 123 -9.40 -19.03 -0.10
CA LYS A 123 -10.58 -19.83 0.27
C LYS A 123 -11.70 -18.92 0.76
N ARG A 124 -11.36 -17.86 1.51
CA ARG A 124 -12.35 -16.88 1.98
C ARG A 124 -12.88 -16.02 0.82
N LEU A 125 -12.00 -15.55 -0.08
CA LEU A 125 -12.38 -14.78 -1.26
C LEU A 125 -13.30 -15.60 -2.19
N GLU A 126 -12.92 -16.83 -2.50
CA GLU A 126 -13.70 -17.75 -3.33
C GLU A 126 -15.05 -18.08 -2.70
N ALA A 127 -15.08 -18.43 -1.41
CA ALA A 127 -16.33 -18.71 -0.72
C ALA A 127 -17.27 -17.50 -0.73
N ALA A 128 -16.74 -16.29 -0.53
CA ALA A 128 -17.50 -15.06 -0.58
C ALA A 128 -18.00 -14.72 -2.00
N ALA A 129 -17.18 -14.95 -3.03
CA ALA A 129 -17.55 -14.76 -4.44
C ALA A 129 -18.64 -15.75 -4.87
N ARG A 130 -18.49 -17.04 -4.57
CA ARG A 130 -19.51 -18.08 -4.86
C ARG A 130 -20.83 -17.79 -4.14
N LYS A 131 -20.78 -17.30 -2.90
CA LYS A 131 -21.96 -16.89 -2.14
C LYS A 131 -22.69 -15.70 -2.81
N LYS A 132 -21.94 -14.73 -3.32
CA LYS A 132 -22.49 -13.53 -3.99
C LYS A 132 -23.01 -13.82 -5.40
N PHE A 133 -22.34 -14.69 -6.14
CA PHE A 133 -22.62 -15.01 -7.54
C PHE A 133 -22.99 -16.49 -7.74
N PRO A 134 -24.13 -16.98 -7.19
CA PRO A 134 -24.46 -18.42 -7.17
C PRO A 134 -24.77 -19.02 -8.55
N LYS A 135 -24.92 -18.18 -9.58
CA LYS A 135 -25.17 -18.61 -10.97
C LYS A 135 -23.89 -18.75 -11.79
N VAL A 136 -22.76 -18.28 -11.26
CA VAL A 136 -21.46 -18.34 -11.92
C VAL A 136 -20.79 -19.65 -11.53
N ASP A 137 -20.44 -20.43 -12.54
CA ASP A 137 -19.59 -21.61 -12.37
C ASP A 137 -18.12 -21.18 -12.36
N PHE A 138 -17.57 -20.97 -11.16
CA PHE A 138 -16.15 -20.61 -11.00
C PHE A 138 -15.20 -21.75 -11.39
N ASP A 139 -15.69 -22.99 -11.51
CA ASP A 139 -14.88 -24.14 -11.93
C ASP A 139 -14.82 -24.27 -13.46
N ALA A 140 -15.59 -23.47 -14.20
CA ALA A 140 -15.66 -23.53 -15.66
C ALA A 140 -14.38 -23.02 -16.34
N GLU A 141 -13.94 -23.74 -17.37
CA GLU A 141 -12.75 -23.36 -18.13
C GLU A 141 -12.90 -22.01 -18.88
N THR A 142 -14.14 -21.67 -19.21
CA THR A 142 -14.50 -20.51 -20.04
C THR A 142 -15.66 -19.78 -19.37
N PHE A 143 -15.59 -18.45 -19.26
CA PHE A 143 -16.69 -17.67 -18.72
C PHE A 143 -17.83 -17.60 -19.73
N MET A 144 -19.03 -18.00 -19.28
CA MET A 144 -20.25 -17.97 -20.09
C MET A 144 -21.13 -16.74 -19.82
N GLY A 145 -20.72 -15.85 -18.92
CA GLY A 145 -21.44 -14.62 -18.58
C GLY A 145 -21.13 -13.42 -19.50
N THR A 146 -21.68 -12.27 -19.15
CA THR A 146 -21.50 -10.99 -19.87
C THR A 146 -20.25 -10.24 -19.41
N ASP A 147 -19.76 -9.26 -20.19
CA ASP A 147 -18.63 -8.43 -19.76
C ASP A 147 -18.98 -7.65 -18.48
N GLU A 148 -20.21 -7.19 -18.36
CA GLU A 148 -20.74 -6.49 -17.19
C GLU A 148 -20.74 -7.38 -15.95
N GLU A 149 -21.16 -8.63 -16.10
CA GLU A 149 -21.17 -9.61 -15.00
C GLU A 149 -19.73 -9.96 -14.56
N LEU A 150 -18.79 -10.05 -15.51
CA LEU A 150 -17.37 -10.25 -15.17
C LEU A 150 -16.79 -9.06 -14.40
N LEU A 151 -17.12 -7.83 -14.81
CA LEU A 151 -16.71 -6.61 -14.11
C LEU A 151 -17.32 -6.53 -12.71
N GLU A 152 -18.57 -6.95 -12.53
CA GLU A 152 -19.22 -6.99 -11.21
C GLU A 152 -18.50 -7.97 -10.26
N ILE A 153 -18.13 -9.16 -10.76
CA ILE A 153 -17.38 -10.15 -9.97
C ILE A 153 -16.00 -9.59 -9.60
N TYR A 154 -15.31 -8.97 -10.56
CA TYR A 154 -13.99 -8.39 -10.33
C TYR A 154 -14.03 -7.26 -9.28
N GLY A 155 -14.96 -6.31 -9.43
CA GLY A 155 -15.15 -5.22 -8.47
C GLY A 155 -15.55 -5.72 -7.08
N TYR A 156 -16.39 -6.76 -6.98
CA TYR A 156 -16.72 -7.38 -5.70
C TYR A 156 -15.50 -8.03 -5.03
N THR A 157 -14.69 -8.79 -5.77
CA THR A 157 -13.48 -9.43 -5.24
C THR A 157 -12.47 -8.38 -4.77
N ILE A 158 -12.22 -7.33 -5.56
CA ILE A 158 -11.37 -6.21 -5.15
C ILE A 158 -11.90 -5.55 -3.88
N GLY A 159 -13.21 -5.30 -3.82
CA GLY A 159 -13.84 -4.70 -2.65
C GLY A 159 -13.65 -5.54 -1.39
N LEU A 160 -13.69 -6.87 -1.50
CA LEU A 160 -13.37 -7.77 -0.39
C LEU A 160 -11.90 -7.74 -0.01
N MET A 161 -11.00 -7.84 -1.00
CA MET A 161 -9.55 -7.81 -0.80
C MET A 161 -9.10 -6.53 -0.08
N THR A 162 -9.71 -5.40 -0.43
CA THR A 162 -9.32 -4.07 0.06
C THR A 162 -10.18 -3.55 1.19
N ALA A 163 -11.16 -4.32 1.67
CA ALA A 163 -12.05 -3.91 2.75
C ALA A 163 -11.30 -3.44 4.02
N PRO A 164 -10.26 -4.15 4.51
CA PRO A 164 -9.52 -3.69 5.71
C PRO A 164 -8.86 -2.33 5.51
N LEU A 165 -8.23 -2.12 4.34
CA LEU A 165 -7.62 -0.85 3.95
C LEU A 165 -8.65 0.28 3.86
N VAL A 166 -9.79 0.03 3.20
CA VAL A 166 -10.85 1.02 3.04
C VAL A 166 -11.47 1.38 4.39
N ASP A 167 -11.65 0.40 5.28
CA ASP A 167 -12.17 0.63 6.62
C ASP A 167 -11.19 1.43 7.48
N PHE A 168 -9.89 1.15 7.39
CA PHE A 168 -8.86 1.99 8.00
C PHE A 168 -8.96 3.44 7.48
N ALA A 169 -9.06 3.64 6.16
CA ALA A 169 -9.17 4.96 5.57
C ALA A 169 -10.42 5.71 6.03
N LYS A 170 -11.56 5.03 6.19
CA LYS A 170 -12.80 5.63 6.72
C LYS A 170 -12.65 6.10 8.17
N ARG A 171 -11.97 5.31 9.01
CA ARG A 171 -11.80 5.60 10.45
C ARG A 171 -10.68 6.59 10.74
N HIS A 172 -9.59 6.56 9.98
CA HIS A 172 -8.37 7.31 10.33
C HIS A 172 -7.86 8.23 9.23
N GLY A 173 -8.50 8.23 8.05
CA GLY A 173 -8.09 9.01 6.89
C GLY A 173 -8.66 10.42 6.83
N LYS A 174 -9.35 10.95 7.85
CA LYS A 174 -9.90 12.32 7.81
C LYS A 174 -9.20 13.26 8.80
N GLN A 175 -8.09 13.82 8.37
CA GLN A 175 -7.22 14.74 9.11
C GLN A 175 -6.75 15.87 8.18
N PRO A 176 -6.07 16.93 8.69
CA PRO A 176 -5.53 17.97 7.83
C PRO A 176 -4.65 17.41 6.70
N ALA A 177 -4.72 17.99 5.50
CA ALA A 177 -3.98 17.52 4.32
C ALA A 177 -2.46 17.50 4.50
N SER A 178 -1.93 18.19 5.51
CA SER A 178 -0.52 18.20 5.93
C SER A 178 -0.07 16.93 6.67
N VAL A 179 -0.97 15.97 6.89
CA VAL A 179 -0.72 14.76 7.68
C VAL A 179 -0.62 13.53 6.79
N THR A 180 0.34 12.65 7.09
CA THR A 180 0.49 11.33 6.47
C THR A 180 0.40 10.24 7.54
N ASN A 181 -0.40 9.20 7.31
CA ASN A 181 -0.52 8.04 8.19
C ASN A 181 0.58 7.01 7.86
N ILE A 182 1.27 6.52 8.88
CA ILE A 182 2.21 5.39 8.79
C ILE A 182 1.67 4.27 9.68
N VAL A 183 1.44 3.11 9.10
CA VAL A 183 0.88 1.95 9.78
C VAL A 183 1.87 0.79 9.71
N LEU A 184 2.37 0.36 10.87
CA LEU A 184 3.15 -0.86 10.98
C LEU A 184 2.22 -2.03 11.24
N VAL A 185 2.21 -3.00 10.34
CA VAL A 185 1.43 -4.24 10.47
C VAL A 185 2.36 -5.45 10.50
N ASP A 186 1.87 -6.55 11.07
CA ASP A 186 2.62 -7.81 11.06
C ASP A 186 2.78 -8.37 9.65
N LYS A 187 1.78 -8.14 8.79
CA LYS A 187 1.77 -8.54 7.38
C LYS A 187 0.84 -7.69 6.54
N ILE A 188 1.17 -7.49 5.26
CA ILE A 188 0.28 -6.77 4.33
C ILE A 188 -0.86 -7.67 3.85
N GLY A 189 -0.58 -8.91 3.44
CA GLY A 189 -1.58 -9.92 3.05
C GLY A 189 -2.07 -10.77 4.23
N SER A 190 -3.24 -11.40 4.14
CA SER A 190 -3.85 -12.16 5.24
C SER A 190 -3.30 -13.58 5.43
N THR A 191 -2.65 -14.16 4.42
CA THR A 191 -2.12 -15.54 4.43
C THR A 191 -0.62 -15.60 4.71
N ASP A 192 -0.19 -16.53 5.56
CA ASP A 192 1.23 -16.73 5.95
C ASP A 192 2.03 -17.58 4.94
N GLU A 193 1.34 -18.39 4.13
CA GLU A 193 1.97 -19.26 3.13
C GLU A 193 2.04 -18.56 1.78
N LEU A 194 2.95 -17.59 1.70
CA LEU A 194 3.63 -17.33 0.44
C LEU A 194 4.58 -18.51 0.26
N GLU A 195 4.29 -19.41 -0.68
CA GLU A 195 5.23 -20.48 -1.03
C GLU A 195 6.64 -19.89 -1.26
N GLU A 196 7.70 -20.67 -0.96
CA GLU A 196 9.13 -20.27 -0.93
C GLU A 196 9.69 -19.56 -2.21
N GLU A 197 8.87 -19.36 -3.24
CA GLU A 197 9.19 -18.71 -4.52
C GLU A 197 8.45 -17.37 -4.77
N ASN A 198 7.65 -16.84 -3.83
CA ASN A 198 6.87 -15.62 -4.05
C ASN A 198 7.48 -14.34 -3.44
N GLU A 199 7.21 -13.22 -4.10
CA GLU A 199 7.62 -11.86 -3.73
C GLU A 199 6.76 -11.36 -2.55
N ASP A 200 7.34 -11.27 -1.35
CA ASP A 200 6.68 -10.68 -0.19
C ASP A 200 6.45 -9.16 -0.41
N ILE A 201 5.25 -8.65 -0.08
CA ILE A 201 4.94 -7.21 -0.16
C ILE A 201 5.44 -6.52 1.10
N ALA A 202 6.55 -5.78 0.99
CA ALA A 202 7.14 -5.07 2.12
C ALA A 202 6.42 -3.77 2.50
N GLY A 203 5.70 -3.18 1.56
CA GLY A 203 5.02 -1.90 1.74
C GLY A 203 3.83 -1.74 0.79
N LEU A 204 2.88 -0.91 1.22
CA LEU A 204 1.75 -0.49 0.40
C LEU A 204 1.39 0.95 0.74
N ALA A 205 1.32 1.82 -0.25
CA ALA A 205 0.95 3.21 -0.05
C ALA A 205 -0.21 3.65 -0.96
N LEU A 206 -1.02 4.58 -0.45
CA LEU A 206 -2.04 5.27 -1.22
C LEU A 206 -2.16 6.72 -0.79
N SER A 207 -2.50 7.57 -1.74
CA SER A 207 -2.80 8.97 -1.51
C SER A 207 -3.76 9.48 -2.58
N PRO A 208 -4.51 10.57 -2.33
CA PRO A 208 -5.27 11.22 -3.38
C PRO A 208 -4.41 11.56 -4.60
N ALA A 209 -3.19 12.07 -4.37
CA ALA A 209 -2.25 12.42 -5.42
C ALA A 209 -1.80 11.21 -6.27
N LEU A 210 -1.58 10.04 -5.65
CA LEU A 210 -1.22 8.82 -6.37
C LEU A 210 -2.38 8.31 -7.23
N ILE A 211 -3.61 8.35 -6.69
CA ILE A 211 -4.81 7.97 -7.45
C ILE A 211 -5.00 8.91 -8.64
N ASP A 212 -4.78 10.21 -8.47
CA ASP A 212 -4.85 11.18 -9.55
C ASP A 212 -3.74 10.96 -10.59
N ALA A 213 -2.53 10.58 -10.17
CA ALA A 213 -1.44 10.19 -11.07
C ALA A 213 -1.80 8.95 -11.90
N PHE A 214 -2.43 7.94 -11.30
CA PHE A 214 -2.92 6.76 -12.02
C PHE A 214 -4.02 7.11 -13.03
N ARG A 215 -4.94 8.01 -12.66
CA ARG A 215 -5.99 8.50 -13.58
C ARG A 215 -5.41 9.28 -14.76
N ALA A 216 -4.38 10.08 -14.52
CA ALA A 216 -3.76 10.92 -15.54
C ALA A 216 -2.78 10.15 -16.45
N GLY A 217 -2.23 9.03 -15.96
CA GLY A 217 -1.32 8.16 -16.70
C GLY A 217 -2.05 7.25 -17.69
N ASP A 218 -1.97 5.93 -17.46
CA ASP A 218 -2.73 4.94 -18.21
C ASP A 218 -3.95 4.49 -17.38
N PRO A 219 -5.13 5.13 -17.56
CA PRO A 219 -6.33 4.79 -16.81
C PRO A 219 -6.85 3.38 -17.13
N GLU A 220 -6.40 2.79 -18.24
CA GLU A 220 -6.74 1.42 -18.64
C GLU A 220 -5.77 0.38 -18.07
N SER A 221 -4.66 0.83 -17.45
CA SER A 221 -3.76 -0.07 -16.75
C SER A 221 -4.53 -0.81 -15.65
N PRO A 222 -4.27 -2.11 -15.45
CA PRO A 222 -4.87 -2.86 -14.35
C PRO A 222 -4.72 -2.13 -13.01
N GLU A 223 -3.55 -1.54 -12.75
CA GLU A 223 -3.24 -0.76 -11.54
C GLU A 223 -4.21 0.39 -11.32
N ALA A 224 -4.38 1.24 -12.35
CA ALA A 224 -5.30 2.37 -12.28
C ALA A 224 -6.74 1.89 -12.08
N GLN A 225 -7.15 0.81 -12.75
CA GLN A 225 -8.49 0.24 -12.59
C GLN A 225 -8.73 -0.29 -11.17
N LEU A 226 -7.74 -0.91 -10.52
CA LEU A 226 -7.84 -1.35 -9.12
C LEU A 226 -8.05 -0.14 -8.20
N TRP A 227 -7.11 0.82 -8.22
CA TRP A 227 -7.07 1.90 -7.25
C TRP A 227 -8.22 2.89 -7.41
N THR A 228 -8.66 3.14 -8.64
CA THR A 228 -9.77 4.08 -8.91
C THR A 228 -11.14 3.52 -8.53
N GLN A 229 -11.28 2.20 -8.38
CA GLN A 229 -12.53 1.55 -7.97
C GLN A 229 -12.68 1.44 -6.45
N LEU A 230 -11.64 1.75 -5.68
CA LEU A 230 -11.72 1.69 -4.22
C LEU A 230 -12.71 2.72 -3.68
N ALA A 231 -13.58 2.28 -2.78
CA ALA A 231 -14.55 3.12 -2.09
C ALA A 231 -13.89 3.94 -0.95
N LEU A 232 -12.79 4.63 -1.27
CA LEU A 232 -12.05 5.47 -0.33
C LEU A 232 -12.87 6.73 0.01
N PRO A 233 -12.82 7.21 1.27
CA PRO A 233 -13.54 8.41 1.64
C PRO A 233 -12.98 9.63 0.88
N PRO A 234 -13.83 10.57 0.44
CA PRO A 234 -13.37 11.80 -0.19
C PRO A 234 -12.39 12.55 0.72
N GLY A 235 -11.27 13.00 0.14
CA GLY A 235 -10.25 13.77 0.85
C GLY A 235 -9.48 12.96 1.91
N PHE A 236 -9.38 11.64 1.75
CA PHE A 236 -8.61 10.81 2.67
C PHE A 236 -7.13 11.25 2.73
N ASN A 237 -6.49 11.14 3.89
CA ASN A 237 -5.07 11.41 4.05
C ASN A 237 -4.22 10.37 3.33
N ALA A 238 -3.10 10.84 2.80
CA ALA A 238 -1.99 9.98 2.42
C ALA A 238 -1.67 8.96 3.52
N MET A 239 -1.53 7.69 3.15
CA MET A 239 -1.23 6.61 4.09
C MET A 239 -0.30 5.58 3.47
N MET A 240 0.56 5.02 4.30
CA MET A 240 1.43 3.90 3.96
C MET A 240 1.36 2.83 5.04
N PHE A 241 1.38 1.59 4.60
CA PHE A 241 1.39 0.38 5.40
C PHE A 241 2.72 -0.33 5.16
N LEU A 242 3.31 -0.84 6.22
CA LEU A 242 4.61 -1.50 6.18
C LEU A 242 4.51 -2.86 6.85
N ASP A 243 5.03 -3.89 6.18
CA ASP A 243 5.23 -5.21 6.77
C ASP A 243 6.42 -5.13 7.74
N ALA A 244 6.14 -4.84 9.00
CA ALA A 244 7.16 -4.59 9.99
C ALA A 244 7.97 -5.86 10.30
N GLN A 245 7.31 -7.02 10.28
CA GLN A 245 7.96 -8.30 10.57
C GLN A 245 8.96 -8.67 9.46
N LEU A 246 8.56 -8.55 8.19
CA LEU A 246 9.41 -8.78 7.04
C LEU A 246 10.59 -7.80 7.02
N LEU A 247 10.30 -6.51 7.18
CA LEU A 247 11.31 -5.46 7.10
C LEU A 247 12.33 -5.56 8.23
N GLU A 248 11.94 -5.94 9.45
CA GLU A 248 12.89 -6.21 10.54
C GLU A 248 13.77 -7.42 10.22
N ARG A 249 13.20 -8.54 9.74
CA ARG A 249 13.97 -9.74 9.35
C ARG A 249 15.01 -9.45 8.28
N ILE A 250 14.67 -8.63 7.28
CA ILE A 250 15.58 -8.26 6.20
C ILE A 250 16.58 -7.21 6.69
N GLY A 251 16.11 -6.19 7.41
CA GLY A 251 16.90 -5.07 7.89
C GLY A 251 17.96 -5.44 8.91
N ASP A 252 17.80 -6.55 9.64
CA ASP A 252 18.84 -7.08 10.51
C ASP A 252 20.06 -7.59 9.73
N LYS A 253 19.88 -7.93 8.45
CA LYS A 253 20.95 -8.34 7.53
C LYS A 253 21.44 -7.17 6.68
N VAL A 254 20.52 -6.33 6.21
CA VAL A 254 20.79 -5.19 5.32
C VAL A 254 20.02 -3.95 5.81
N PRO A 255 20.57 -3.18 6.77
CA PRO A 255 19.84 -2.09 7.42
C PRO A 255 19.27 -1.02 6.47
N VAL A 256 19.96 -0.74 5.36
CA VAL A 256 19.53 0.27 4.39
C VAL A 256 18.23 -0.10 3.67
N VAL A 257 17.84 -1.38 3.63
CA VAL A 257 16.59 -1.81 3.00
C VAL A 257 15.38 -1.16 3.68
N ILE A 258 15.36 -1.11 5.02
CA ILE A 258 14.24 -0.47 5.74
C ILE A 258 14.14 1.00 5.34
N ASP A 259 15.25 1.72 5.36
CA ASP A 259 15.26 3.14 5.02
C ASP A 259 14.71 3.38 3.61
N LEU A 260 15.15 2.59 2.63
CA LEU A 260 14.73 2.72 1.23
C LEU A 260 13.29 2.30 1.02
N THR A 261 12.83 1.18 1.59
CA THR A 261 11.44 0.76 1.45
C THR A 261 10.51 1.78 2.09
N VAL A 262 10.79 2.24 3.30
CA VAL A 262 9.95 3.26 3.96
C VAL A 262 9.97 4.57 3.16
N ALA A 263 11.11 4.97 2.60
CA ALA A 263 11.21 6.16 1.77
C ALA A 263 10.50 6.03 0.42
N HIS A 264 10.53 4.84 -0.18
CA HIS A 264 9.83 4.48 -1.41
C HIS A 264 8.31 4.57 -1.21
N GLU A 265 7.78 3.93 -0.17
CA GLU A 265 6.36 4.02 0.17
C GLU A 265 5.95 5.47 0.47
N PHE A 266 6.78 6.23 1.17
CA PHE A 266 6.50 7.66 1.37
C PHE A 266 6.48 8.43 0.05
N GLY A 267 7.32 8.07 -0.94
CA GLY A 267 7.28 8.63 -2.29
C GLY A 267 5.90 8.43 -2.95
N HIS A 268 5.33 7.23 -2.85
CA HIS A 268 3.96 6.94 -3.29
C HIS A 268 2.92 7.78 -2.54
N THR A 269 3.12 8.05 -1.24
CA THR A 269 2.21 8.94 -0.50
C THR A 269 2.19 10.38 -1.03
N GLY A 270 3.25 10.82 -1.72
CA GLY A 270 3.32 12.10 -2.42
C GLY A 270 2.96 12.02 -3.91
N GLY A 271 2.43 10.89 -4.39
CA GLY A 271 1.93 10.72 -5.75
C GLY A 271 2.97 10.28 -6.78
N LEU A 272 4.13 9.80 -6.35
CA LEU A 272 5.10 9.23 -7.28
C LEU A 272 4.67 7.84 -7.74
N THR A 273 4.78 7.55 -9.03
CA THR A 273 4.65 6.20 -9.58
C THR A 273 6.01 5.53 -9.71
N HIS A 274 6.03 4.23 -9.98
CA HIS A 274 7.27 3.53 -10.30
C HIS A 274 8.03 4.14 -11.48
N HIS A 275 9.35 3.99 -11.43
CA HIS A 275 10.32 4.48 -12.40
C HIS A 275 11.19 3.31 -12.90
N GLU A 276 11.52 3.30 -14.20
CA GLU A 276 12.22 2.17 -14.84
C GLU A 276 13.71 2.07 -14.46
N ASP A 277 14.36 3.20 -14.18
CA ASP A 277 15.75 3.24 -13.72
C ASP A 277 15.91 2.54 -12.37
N THR A 278 16.71 1.47 -12.33
CA THR A 278 17.00 0.65 -11.14
C THR A 278 17.84 1.36 -10.08
N SER A 279 18.42 2.52 -10.41
CA SER A 279 19.07 3.40 -9.45
C SER A 279 18.15 4.47 -8.88
N ASN A 280 16.90 4.56 -9.37
CA ASN A 280 15.90 5.46 -8.81
C ASN A 280 15.29 4.85 -7.55
N LEU A 281 14.95 5.68 -6.56
CA LEU A 281 14.23 5.20 -5.37
C LEU A 281 12.92 4.51 -5.73
N MET A 282 12.19 5.06 -6.70
CA MET A 282 10.89 4.56 -7.14
C MET A 282 11.02 3.39 -8.12
N THR A 283 12.15 2.69 -8.17
CA THR A 283 12.22 1.44 -8.94
C THR A 283 11.28 0.40 -8.33
N ALA A 284 10.58 -0.35 -9.17
CA ALA A 284 9.60 -1.36 -8.77
C ALA A 284 10.20 -2.46 -7.87
N GLU A 285 11.48 -2.76 -8.03
CA GLU A 285 12.14 -3.87 -7.35
C GLU A 285 13.22 -3.36 -6.38
N THR A 286 12.92 -3.36 -5.08
CA THR A 286 13.94 -3.17 -4.04
C THR A 286 14.27 -4.52 -3.40
N THR A 287 15.49 -4.99 -3.62
CA THR A 287 16.03 -6.24 -3.09
C THR A 287 17.25 -5.95 -2.20
N PRO A 288 17.62 -6.88 -1.31
CA PRO A 288 18.83 -6.72 -0.50
C PRO A 288 20.13 -6.52 -1.32
N THR A 289 20.15 -6.90 -2.60
CA THR A 289 21.34 -6.82 -3.46
C THR A 289 21.43 -5.52 -4.26
N ASN A 290 20.31 -4.83 -4.48
CA ASN A 290 20.26 -3.53 -5.18
C ASN A 290 19.95 -2.34 -4.25
N ALA A 291 19.57 -2.60 -2.99
CA ALA A 291 19.34 -1.58 -1.97
C ALA A 291 20.62 -0.77 -1.68
N ARG A 292 20.64 0.47 -2.15
CA ARG A 292 21.78 1.41 -2.08
C ARG A 292 21.30 2.74 -1.53
N CYS A 293 22.01 3.32 -0.57
CA CYS A 293 21.61 4.63 -0.03
C CYS A 293 21.69 5.73 -1.11
N GLU A 294 22.44 5.47 -2.18
CA GLU A 294 22.55 6.32 -3.36
C GLU A 294 21.30 6.33 -4.23
N SER A 295 20.31 5.46 -4.03
CA SER A 295 19.10 5.44 -4.87
C SER A 295 18.35 6.77 -4.76
N ARG A 296 18.31 7.57 -5.84
CA ARG A 296 17.82 8.97 -5.81
C ARG A 296 16.45 9.14 -6.42
N LEU A 297 15.78 10.22 -6.01
CA LEU A 297 14.63 10.76 -6.73
C LEU A 297 15.12 11.70 -7.85
N ALA A 298 14.47 11.64 -9.00
CA ALA A 298 14.70 12.54 -10.12
C ALA A 298 14.13 13.95 -9.81
N PRO A 299 14.63 15.01 -10.48
CA PRO A 299 14.20 16.38 -10.19
C PRO A 299 12.69 16.63 -10.36
N ASP A 300 12.05 15.99 -11.33
CA ASP A 300 10.60 16.04 -11.58
C ASP A 300 9.79 15.29 -10.50
N GLN A 301 10.32 14.19 -9.98
CA GLN A 301 9.74 13.51 -8.81
C GLN A 301 9.82 14.40 -7.56
N LEU A 302 10.96 15.08 -7.33
CA LEU A 302 11.08 16.05 -6.23
C LEU A 302 10.10 17.22 -6.38
N ALA A 303 9.90 17.74 -7.59
CA ALA A 303 8.90 18.77 -7.85
C ALA A 303 7.47 18.27 -7.57
N THR A 304 7.16 17.04 -7.95
CA THR A 304 5.87 16.39 -7.68
C THR A 304 5.63 16.25 -6.17
N LEU A 305 6.62 15.78 -5.42
CA LEU A 305 6.54 15.69 -3.95
C LEU A 305 6.34 17.06 -3.31
N SER A 306 7.11 18.08 -3.74
CA SER A 306 6.98 19.45 -3.23
C SER A 306 5.55 19.99 -3.39
N ALA A 307 4.95 19.80 -4.57
CA ALA A 307 3.58 20.22 -4.85
C ALA A 307 2.55 19.46 -4.01
N ASN A 308 2.59 18.12 -4.03
CA ASN A 308 1.56 17.28 -3.42
C ASN A 308 1.64 17.22 -1.89
N LEU A 309 2.84 17.34 -1.32
CA LEU A 309 3.03 17.36 0.13
C LEU A 309 2.95 18.78 0.73
N ASN A 310 2.85 19.81 -0.12
CA ASN A 310 2.90 21.22 0.25
C ASN A 310 4.18 21.59 1.03
N VAL A 311 5.33 21.13 0.54
CA VAL A 311 6.67 21.40 1.10
C VAL A 311 7.60 22.01 0.05
N GLY A 312 8.77 22.51 0.44
CA GLY A 312 9.73 23.13 -0.47
C GLY A 312 9.70 24.67 -0.46
N PRO A 313 10.74 25.30 -1.03
CA PRO A 313 11.02 26.74 -0.88
C PRO A 313 9.95 27.65 -1.51
N SER A 314 9.20 27.16 -2.50
CA SER A 314 8.12 27.89 -3.17
C SER A 314 6.82 27.98 -2.35
N ASN A 315 6.59 27.09 -1.38
CA ASN A 315 5.36 27.06 -0.59
C ASN A 315 5.36 28.05 0.59
N GLY A 316 6.48 28.74 0.83
CA GLY A 316 6.56 29.88 1.75
C GLY A 316 5.77 31.13 1.29
N GLN A 317 5.23 31.12 0.07
CA GLN A 317 4.23 32.08 -0.38
C GLN A 317 2.88 31.37 -0.51
N SER A 318 2.07 31.43 0.55
CA SER A 318 0.70 30.90 0.55
C SER A 318 -0.08 31.37 -0.68
N GLN A 319 -0.27 30.50 -1.65
CA GLN A 319 -1.43 30.57 -2.54
C GLN A 319 -2.48 29.64 -1.96
N ALA A 320 -3.55 30.23 -1.42
CA ALA A 320 -4.77 29.53 -1.14
C ALA A 320 -5.33 29.00 -2.46
N LEU A 321 -5.08 27.72 -2.74
CA LEU A 321 -5.74 27.00 -3.82
C LEU A 321 -7.20 26.81 -3.43
N THR A 322 -8.06 27.69 -3.93
CA THR A 322 -9.50 27.44 -4.06
C THR A 322 -9.69 26.30 -5.05
N VAL A 323 -10.09 25.14 -4.54
CA VAL A 323 -10.55 24.02 -5.35
C VAL A 323 -11.91 24.43 -5.93
N GLU A 324 -11.97 24.77 -7.22
CA GLU A 324 -13.23 24.84 -7.96
C GLU A 324 -13.68 23.42 -8.29
N GLU A 325 -14.78 22.98 -7.67
CA GLU A 325 -15.50 21.76 -8.07
C GLU A 325 -16.20 22.00 -9.41
N GLY A 326 -15.53 21.66 -10.51
CA GLY A 326 -16.16 21.57 -11.84
C GLY A 326 -16.80 20.20 -12.06
N PRO A 327 -17.97 20.10 -12.73
CA PRO A 327 -18.56 18.82 -13.09
C PRO A 327 -17.69 18.13 -14.16
N PHE A 328 -17.28 16.91 -13.87
CA PHE A 328 -16.41 16.10 -14.73
C PHE A 328 -17.27 15.31 -15.74
N GLU A 329 -17.10 15.59 -17.04
CA GLU A 329 -17.65 14.75 -18.12
C GLU A 329 -16.64 13.64 -18.45
N ALA A 330 -17.07 12.38 -18.33
CA ALA A 330 -16.25 11.21 -18.65
C ALA A 330 -15.94 11.13 -20.17
N PRO A 331 -14.76 10.64 -20.58
CA PRO A 331 -14.45 10.45 -22.00
C PRO A 331 -15.31 9.33 -22.60
N LEU A 332 -15.92 9.60 -23.76
CA LEU A 332 -16.63 8.59 -24.54
C LEU A 332 -15.64 7.55 -25.09
N ALA A 333 -15.80 6.30 -24.67
CA ALA A 333 -14.98 5.17 -25.08
C ALA A 333 -15.01 4.95 -26.61
N ARG A 334 -13.84 4.70 -27.21
CA ARG A 334 -13.69 4.29 -28.61
C ARG A 334 -14.06 2.81 -28.78
N GLU A 335 -14.94 2.53 -29.74
CA GLU A 335 -15.32 1.15 -30.09
C GLU A 335 -14.16 0.36 -30.69
N THR A 336 -13.70 -0.67 -29.97
CA THR A 336 -12.81 -1.71 -30.49
C THR A 336 -13.61 -2.89 -31.05
N SER A 337 -13.04 -3.58 -32.04
CA SER A 337 -13.69 -4.66 -32.80
C SER A 337 -14.05 -5.89 -31.93
N SER A 338 -15.11 -6.61 -32.31
CA SER A 338 -15.73 -7.68 -31.51
C SER A 338 -14.83 -8.89 -31.20
N GLY A 339 -13.78 -9.12 -32.00
CA GLY A 339 -12.81 -10.20 -31.76
C GLY A 339 -11.88 -9.91 -30.58
N ALA A 340 -11.40 -8.66 -30.46
CA ALA A 340 -10.52 -8.24 -29.37
C ALA A 340 -11.22 -8.26 -28.01
N LYS A 341 -12.55 -8.04 -27.97
CA LYS A 341 -13.35 -8.08 -26.75
C LYS A 341 -13.47 -9.50 -26.16
N LEU A 342 -13.63 -10.51 -27.01
CA LEU A 342 -13.76 -11.90 -26.55
C LEU A 342 -12.46 -12.41 -25.92
N ASP A 343 -11.31 -12.10 -26.54
CA ASP A 343 -10.00 -12.50 -26.03
C ASP A 343 -9.67 -11.79 -24.70
N LEU A 344 -9.98 -10.50 -24.57
CA LEU A 344 -9.81 -9.76 -23.32
C LEU A 344 -10.68 -10.33 -22.20
N ARG A 345 -11.96 -10.63 -22.48
CA ARG A 345 -12.89 -11.25 -21.51
C ARG A 345 -12.36 -12.59 -21.02
N GLN A 346 -11.90 -13.46 -21.93
CA GLN A 346 -11.39 -14.77 -21.54
C GLN A 346 -10.07 -14.68 -20.79
N ASN A 347 -9.21 -13.72 -21.10
CA ASN A 347 -7.98 -13.49 -20.34
C ASN A 347 -8.27 -12.97 -18.92
N ARG A 348 -9.24 -12.06 -18.78
CA ARG A 348 -9.73 -11.59 -17.46
C ARG A 348 -10.35 -12.72 -16.65
N TRP A 349 -11.19 -13.56 -17.27
CA TRP A 349 -11.74 -14.75 -16.62
C TRP A 349 -10.65 -15.72 -16.18
N LYS A 350 -9.69 -16.04 -17.04
CA LYS A 350 -8.59 -16.94 -16.68
C LYS A 350 -7.78 -16.41 -15.51
N SER A 351 -7.50 -15.09 -15.47
CA SER A 351 -6.80 -14.44 -14.36
C SER A 351 -7.61 -14.55 -13.06
N LEU A 352 -8.89 -14.13 -13.09
CA LEU A 352 -9.79 -14.20 -11.94
C LEU A 352 -10.03 -15.63 -11.46
N ARG A 353 -10.23 -16.59 -12.39
CA ARG A 353 -10.39 -18.01 -12.06
C ARG A 353 -9.12 -18.57 -11.45
N ALA A 354 -7.95 -18.28 -12.01
CA ALA A 354 -6.69 -18.69 -11.41
C ALA A 354 -6.58 -18.18 -9.97
N GLN A 355 -6.99 -16.93 -9.69
CA GLN A 355 -7.00 -16.35 -8.35
C GLN A 355 -8.03 -16.99 -7.41
N LEU A 356 -9.21 -17.35 -7.91
CA LEU A 356 -10.28 -17.88 -7.06
C LEU A 356 -10.19 -19.39 -6.87
N THR A 357 -9.73 -20.18 -7.85
CA THR A 357 -9.87 -21.65 -7.82
C THR A 357 -8.57 -22.44 -7.93
N SER A 358 -7.41 -21.83 -8.21
CA SER A 358 -6.15 -22.59 -8.26
C SER A 358 -5.61 -22.77 -6.84
N PRO A 359 -5.23 -23.99 -6.39
CA PRO A 359 -4.56 -24.15 -5.09
C PRO A 359 -3.26 -23.35 -4.96
N SER A 360 -2.69 -22.93 -6.09
CA SER A 360 -1.53 -22.04 -6.26
C SER A 360 -1.91 -20.70 -6.93
N GLY A 361 -3.16 -20.29 -6.79
CA GLY A 361 -3.69 -19.05 -7.33
C GLY A 361 -3.21 -17.89 -6.47
N HIS A 362 -2.30 -17.08 -6.99
CA HIS A 362 -1.67 -16.00 -6.23
C HIS A 362 -2.45 -14.70 -6.39
N PRO A 363 -3.35 -14.30 -5.46
CA PRO A 363 -3.90 -12.95 -5.44
C PRO A 363 -2.80 -11.90 -5.37
N GLU A 364 -1.63 -12.23 -4.81
CA GLU A 364 -0.41 -11.41 -4.90
C GLU A 364 0.18 -11.30 -6.31
N LYS A 365 -0.05 -12.22 -7.27
CA LYS A 365 0.32 -11.98 -8.67
C LYS A 365 -0.62 -11.00 -9.35
N LEU A 366 -1.87 -10.88 -8.88
CA LEU A 366 -2.72 -9.77 -9.28
C LEU A 366 -2.17 -8.49 -8.65
N ILE A 367 -1.93 -8.42 -7.34
CA ILE A 367 -1.39 -7.22 -6.70
C ILE A 367 -0.01 -6.85 -7.26
N HIS A 368 0.88 -7.80 -7.51
CA HIS A 368 2.21 -7.59 -8.09
C HIS A 368 2.12 -7.25 -9.58
N ALA A 369 1.29 -7.91 -10.39
CA ALA A 369 1.05 -7.49 -11.77
C ALA A 369 0.25 -6.17 -11.87
N LEU A 370 -0.45 -5.78 -10.82
CA LEU A 370 -1.10 -4.48 -10.69
C LEU A 370 -0.05 -3.43 -10.31
N LEU A 371 0.74 -3.64 -9.27
CA LEU A 371 1.76 -2.71 -8.76
C LEU A 371 2.99 -2.60 -9.68
N HIS A 372 3.32 -3.65 -10.44
CA HIS A 372 4.55 -3.77 -11.22
C HIS A 372 4.30 -4.11 -12.70
N ALA A 373 3.12 -3.75 -13.25
CA ALA A 373 2.88 -3.87 -14.69
C ALA A 373 3.93 -3.05 -15.47
N PRO A 374 4.71 -3.65 -16.38
CA PRO A 374 5.55 -2.89 -17.29
C PRO A 374 4.66 -2.03 -18.18
N ARG A 375 5.00 -0.74 -18.32
CA ARG A 375 4.30 0.16 -19.24
C ARG A 375 4.37 -0.42 -20.65
N PRO A 376 3.28 -0.40 -21.44
CA PRO A 376 3.39 -0.70 -22.86
C PRO A 376 4.37 0.30 -23.47
N HIS A 377 5.43 -0.20 -24.12
CA HIS A 377 6.33 0.65 -24.89
C HIS A 377 5.49 1.50 -25.86
N PRO A 378 5.69 2.82 -25.92
CA PRO A 378 5.08 3.60 -26.98
C PRO A 378 5.57 3.01 -28.30
N HIS A 379 4.62 2.54 -29.11
CA HIS A 379 4.91 1.99 -30.43
C HIS A 379 5.70 3.02 -31.23
N ASP A 380 6.91 2.64 -31.66
CA ASP A 380 7.62 3.24 -32.79
C ASP A 380 6.84 3.06 -34.09
#